data_AF-A0ABD1E6E0-F1
#
_entry.id   AF-A0ABD1E6E0-F1
#
_cell.length_a   1.000
_cell.length_b   1.000
_cell.length_c   1.000
_cell.angle_alpha   90.00
_cell.angle_beta   90.00
_cell.angle_gamma   90.00
#
_symmetry.space_group_name_H-M   'P 1'
#
loop_
_entity.id
_entity.type
_entity.pdbx_description
1 polymer ?
#
loop_
_entity_poly.entity_id
_entity_poly.type
_entity_poly.pdbx_seq_one_letter_code
_entity_poly.pdbx_strand_id
1 'polypeptide(L)'
;MFVLNSIFNQSKQIILKTPIKDNLWKKRTFKPFIYQTISKNISVKSNNGEKEGVSRTCNKDKLDAITDGNKELEHKLKVIMLETEVLRQEGAHVPPIETITPEMWKHLLDAPSRSARAKYLTFLFKVLKKKESRLEKKMEMRKAREENTDRKPLESLPIEEHALNYGLQRNNIFLRFTEQTINHFYNYQLIKAMQFGQKLVIDCGYDENMTKRENLNTAKQLMLSFADNRIHKDPFDIHFLNMKKNTELHNMLVKYIPTLYEREFPLNVQEKSYLDLFPKDKLVYLTPHCHKDMIEFDHEAIYIIGGIVDKNNNEPISLAKAKREGLNMRKFPLDRYLQWGSGSGKSLTINQCVSILLDMKTSGDWNEALKHVPRRKIVDNNNNNNIYLRRNRFTR
;
A
#
# COMPACT_ATOMS: atom_id res chain seq x y z
N MET A 1 -32.01 -8.05 49.93
CA MET A 1 -31.87 -6.58 50.01
C MET A 1 -30.94 -6.08 51.14
N PHE A 2 -30.79 -6.78 52.27
CA PHE A 2 -29.94 -6.30 53.38
C PHE A 2 -28.41 -6.42 53.16
N VAL A 3 -27.94 -7.33 52.30
CA VAL A 3 -26.49 -7.53 52.06
C VAL A 3 -25.89 -6.46 51.15
N LEU A 4 -26.65 -5.96 50.16
CA LEU A 4 -26.17 -4.92 49.22
C LEU A 4 -26.05 -3.54 49.90
N ASN A 5 -26.91 -3.22 50.86
CA ASN A 5 -26.83 -1.97 51.62
C ASN A 5 -25.66 -1.94 52.62
N SER A 6 -25.21 -3.10 53.11
CA SER A 6 -24.04 -3.19 53.99
C SER A 6 -22.74 -2.90 53.24
N ILE A 7 -22.60 -3.44 52.03
CA ILE A 7 -21.42 -3.24 51.17
C ILE A 7 -21.34 -1.78 50.68
N PHE A 8 -22.49 -1.15 50.39
CA PHE A 8 -22.53 0.26 49.98
C PHE A 8 -22.25 1.25 51.12
N ASN A 9 -22.51 0.86 52.37
CA ASN A 9 -22.18 1.67 53.55
C ASN A 9 -20.74 1.48 54.02
N GLN A 10 -20.14 0.30 53.84
CA GLN A 10 -18.71 0.09 54.09
C GLN A 10 -17.83 0.85 53.10
N SER A 11 -18.22 0.94 51.82
CA SER A 11 -17.46 1.72 50.83
C SER A 11 -17.49 3.23 51.11
N LYS A 12 -18.59 3.77 51.66
CA LYS A 12 -18.68 5.17 52.10
C LYS A 12 -17.77 5.50 53.29
N GLN A 13 -17.61 4.58 54.25
CA GLN A 13 -16.73 4.83 55.40
C GLN A 13 -15.24 4.77 55.06
N ILE A 14 -14.84 3.98 54.06
CA ILE A 14 -13.45 3.88 53.61
C ILE A 14 -13.01 5.15 52.87
N ILE A 15 -13.92 5.82 52.16
CA ILE A 15 -13.64 7.06 51.43
C ILE A 15 -13.50 8.27 52.38
N LEU A 16 -14.08 8.22 53.59
CA LEU A 16 -14.14 9.35 54.53
C LEU A 16 -13.07 9.34 55.64
N LYS A 17 -12.20 8.32 55.73
CA LYS A 17 -11.21 8.20 56.82
C LYS A 17 -9.73 8.26 56.39
N THR A 18 -9.43 8.56 55.13
CA THR A 18 -8.05 8.93 54.75
C THR A 18 -7.84 10.43 55.02
N PRO A 19 -6.87 10.82 55.87
CA PRO A 19 -6.55 12.22 56.05
C PRO A 19 -6.01 12.76 54.72
N ILE A 20 -6.81 13.58 54.05
CA ILE A 20 -6.41 14.33 52.88
C ILE A 20 -5.32 15.29 53.37
N LYS A 21 -4.06 15.04 52.98
CA LYS A 21 -3.00 16.03 53.19
C LYS A 21 -3.39 17.30 52.43
N ASP A 22 -3.83 18.32 53.17
CA ASP A 22 -4.29 19.65 52.72
C ASP A 22 -3.24 20.52 51.99
N ASN A 23 -2.23 19.91 51.37
CA ASN A 23 -1.22 20.61 50.59
C ASN A 23 -1.10 20.13 49.12
N LEU A 24 -2.04 19.31 48.62
CA LEU A 24 -2.03 18.88 47.20
C LEU A 24 -2.93 19.69 46.27
N TRP A 25 -3.72 20.63 46.81
CA TRP A 25 -4.63 21.52 46.04
C TRP A 25 -4.26 23.00 46.14
N LYS A 26 -3.00 23.34 46.41
CA LYS A 26 -2.52 24.71 46.19
C LYS A 26 -2.35 24.95 44.69
N LYS A 27 -3.35 25.62 44.11
CA LYS A 27 -3.35 26.22 42.77
C LYS A 27 -2.76 25.31 41.68
N ARG A 28 -3.49 24.26 41.30
CA ARG A 28 -3.49 23.87 39.88
C ARG A 28 -4.28 24.93 39.13
N THR A 29 -3.63 26.06 38.88
CA THR A 29 -4.04 26.90 37.77
C THR A 29 -3.98 26.00 36.54
N PHE A 30 -5.14 25.75 35.94
CA PHE A 30 -5.20 25.18 34.60
C PHE A 30 -4.57 26.23 33.70
N LYS A 31 -3.24 26.21 33.59
CA LYS A 31 -2.58 26.88 32.48
C LYS A 31 -3.05 26.11 31.26
N PRO A 32 -3.79 26.73 30.31
CA PRO A 32 -3.94 26.09 29.01
C PRO A 32 -2.54 25.68 28.56
N PHE A 33 -2.36 24.45 28.11
CA PHE A 33 -1.07 24.01 27.62
C PHE A 33 -0.84 24.79 26.33
N ILE A 34 -0.23 25.95 26.47
CA ILE A 34 0.02 26.91 25.42
C ILE A 34 0.87 26.18 24.38
N TYR A 35 0.33 26.08 23.16
CA TYR A 35 1.01 25.69 21.93
C TYR A 35 2.08 26.74 21.51
N GLN A 36 2.99 27.14 22.40
CA GLN A 36 4.05 28.13 22.12
C GLN A 36 5.48 27.59 22.13
N THR A 37 5.69 26.28 22.31
CA THR A 37 7.07 25.72 22.30
C THR A 37 7.43 24.99 21.01
N ILE A 38 6.52 24.85 20.04
CA ILE A 38 6.86 24.34 18.69
C ILE A 38 6.94 25.48 17.65
N SER A 39 6.35 26.64 17.94
CA SER A 39 6.40 27.82 17.06
C SER A 39 7.65 28.70 17.21
N LYS A 40 8.53 28.45 18.20
CA LYS A 40 9.81 29.19 18.37
C LYS A 40 11.05 28.55 17.73
N ASN A 41 10.96 27.32 17.24
CA ASN A 41 12.02 26.71 16.41
C ASN A 41 11.78 26.85 14.90
N ILE A 42 10.74 27.60 14.52
CA ILE A 42 10.48 28.00 13.13
C ILE A 42 10.39 29.55 13.09
N SER A 43 11.27 30.22 13.85
CA SER A 43 11.71 31.56 13.47
C SER A 43 12.93 31.35 12.59
N VAL A 44 12.70 31.57 11.30
CA VAL A 44 13.73 31.72 10.28
C VAL A 44 14.77 32.68 10.83
N LYS A 45 15.92 32.15 11.26
CA LYS A 45 17.16 32.92 11.18
C LYS A 45 17.30 33.31 9.72
N SER A 46 17.02 34.57 9.44
CA SER A 46 17.52 35.30 8.29
C SER A 46 19.05 35.31 8.38
N ASN A 47 19.67 34.18 8.09
CA ASN A 47 21.05 34.16 7.66
C ASN A 47 21.01 34.50 6.17
N ASN A 48 21.54 35.67 5.85
CA ASN A 48 22.07 36.03 4.54
C ASN A 48 23.23 35.08 4.20
N GLY A 49 22.89 33.82 3.96
CA GLY A 49 23.73 32.84 3.29
C GLY A 49 23.13 32.65 1.92
N GLU A 50 23.93 32.92 0.90
CA GLU A 50 23.65 32.69 -0.50
C GLU A 50 22.86 31.38 -0.66
N LYS A 51 21.64 31.49 -1.19
CA LYS A 51 20.88 30.32 -1.59
C LYS A 51 21.62 29.68 -2.75
N GLU A 52 22.46 28.70 -2.45
CA GLU A 52 22.74 27.61 -3.38
C GLU A 52 21.39 26.96 -3.71
N GLY A 53 20.75 27.47 -4.77
CA GLY A 53 19.74 26.72 -5.46
C GLY A 53 20.41 25.40 -5.84
N VAL A 54 19.93 24.29 -5.29
CA VAL A 54 20.21 22.97 -5.85
C VAL A 54 19.47 22.93 -7.18
N SER A 55 20.11 23.57 -8.15
CA SER A 55 19.95 23.39 -9.55
C SER A 55 20.04 21.89 -9.79
N ARG A 56 18.91 21.24 -10.05
CA ARG A 56 18.91 19.97 -10.76
C ARG A 56 19.16 20.29 -12.24
N THR A 57 20.26 20.97 -12.51
CA THR A 57 20.86 21.01 -13.83
C THR A 57 21.31 19.59 -14.15
N CYS A 58 21.03 19.17 -15.38
CA CYS A 58 21.73 18.06 -15.98
C CYS A 58 23.20 18.49 -16.10
N ASN A 59 24.00 18.25 -15.05
CA ASN A 59 25.44 18.49 -15.12
C ASN A 59 25.98 17.61 -16.24
N LYS A 60 26.68 18.23 -17.21
CA LYS A 60 27.40 17.53 -18.28
C LYS A 60 28.25 16.38 -17.71
N ASP A 61 28.82 16.60 -16.52
CA ASP A 61 29.61 15.63 -15.75
C ASP A 61 28.90 14.29 -15.44
N LYS A 62 27.56 14.24 -15.42
CA LYS A 62 26.78 13.00 -15.19
C LYS A 62 26.40 12.27 -16.46
N LEU A 63 26.46 12.93 -17.62
CA LEU A 63 26.24 12.32 -18.94
C LEU A 63 27.51 11.61 -19.42
N ASP A 64 28.69 12.16 -19.11
CA ASP A 64 30.00 11.58 -19.45
C ASP A 64 30.28 10.27 -18.68
N ALA A 65 29.67 10.11 -17.50
CA ALA A 65 29.74 8.87 -16.71
C ALA A 65 28.90 7.70 -17.28
N ILE A 66 28.04 7.95 -18.28
CA ILE A 66 27.19 6.93 -18.91
C ILE A 66 27.89 6.29 -20.12
N THR A 67 28.81 7.02 -20.74
CA THR A 67 29.44 6.64 -22.02
C THR A 67 30.77 5.93 -21.86
N ASP A 68 31.31 5.81 -20.64
CA ASP A 68 32.62 5.18 -20.34
C ASP A 68 33.74 5.63 -21.30
N GLY A 69 33.69 6.89 -21.76
CA GLY A 69 34.67 7.45 -22.70
C GLY A 69 34.57 6.95 -24.16
N ASN A 70 33.52 6.20 -24.52
CA ASN A 70 33.32 5.74 -25.89
C ASN A 70 32.74 6.85 -26.78
N LYS A 71 33.56 7.36 -27.71
CA LYS A 71 33.23 8.47 -28.63
C LYS A 71 31.98 8.19 -29.47
N GLU A 72 31.70 6.94 -29.83
CA GLU A 72 30.52 6.59 -30.63
C GLU A 72 29.22 6.75 -29.83
N LEU A 73 29.21 6.32 -28.57
CA LEU A 73 28.06 6.45 -27.68
C LEU A 73 27.79 7.91 -27.32
N GLU A 74 28.85 8.70 -27.13
CA GLU A 74 28.74 10.14 -26.90
C GLU A 74 28.15 10.87 -28.11
N HIS A 75 28.58 10.52 -29.32
CA HIS A 75 28.00 11.06 -30.55
C HIS A 75 26.52 10.66 -30.68
N LYS A 76 26.18 9.39 -30.46
CA LYS A 76 24.80 8.90 -30.48
C LYS A 76 23.91 9.62 -29.46
N LEU A 77 24.43 9.90 -28.27
CA LEU A 77 23.72 10.64 -27.23
C LEU A 77 23.45 12.09 -27.64
N LYS A 78 24.45 12.78 -28.20
CA LYS A 78 24.27 14.15 -28.74
C LYS A 78 23.23 14.19 -29.85
N VAL A 79 23.24 13.20 -30.75
CA VAL A 79 22.22 13.06 -31.80
C VAL A 79 20.81 12.90 -31.19
N ILE A 80 20.66 12.07 -30.16
CA ILE A 80 19.35 11.86 -29.49
C ILE A 80 18.91 13.13 -28.72
N MET A 81 19.83 13.87 -28.13
CA MET A 81 19.52 15.16 -27.48
C MET A 81 19.00 16.18 -28.49
N LEU A 82 19.68 16.31 -29.64
CA LEU A 82 19.23 17.16 -30.74
C LEU A 82 17.87 16.71 -31.28
N GLU A 83 17.67 15.40 -31.47
CA GLU A 83 16.39 14.84 -31.90
C GLU A 83 15.25 15.22 -30.93
N THR A 84 15.52 15.16 -29.63
CA THR A 84 14.57 15.52 -28.57
C THR A 84 14.21 17.01 -28.63
N GLU A 85 15.19 17.87 -28.91
CA GLU A 85 14.99 19.31 -29.04
C GLU A 85 14.20 19.68 -30.31
N VAL A 86 14.51 19.05 -31.44
CA VAL A 86 13.76 19.20 -32.70
C VAL A 86 12.29 18.79 -32.49
N LEU A 87 12.04 17.62 -31.88
CA LEU A 87 10.67 17.19 -31.58
C LEU A 87 9.92 18.18 -30.68
N ARG A 88 10.61 18.83 -29.74
CA ARG A 88 10.00 19.86 -28.88
C ARG A 88 9.67 21.14 -29.68
N GLN A 89 10.55 21.56 -30.59
CA GLN A 89 10.32 22.71 -31.47
C GLN A 89 9.17 22.47 -32.46
N GLU A 90 9.03 21.24 -32.94
CA GLU A 90 7.91 20.78 -33.78
C GLU A 90 6.57 20.69 -33.00
N GLY A 91 6.56 20.97 -31.70
CA GLY A 91 5.37 20.93 -30.85
C GLY A 91 4.98 19.53 -30.38
N ALA A 92 5.86 18.53 -30.51
CA ALA A 92 5.60 17.20 -29.97
C ALA A 92 5.65 17.21 -28.43
N HIS A 93 4.94 16.27 -27.82
CA HIS A 93 4.81 16.14 -26.37
C HIS A 93 6.09 15.59 -25.74
N VAL A 94 7.10 16.44 -25.55
CA VAL A 94 8.44 16.05 -25.10
C VAL A 94 8.83 16.84 -23.84
N PRO A 95 9.37 16.19 -22.81
CA PRO A 95 9.81 16.87 -21.58
C PRO A 95 11.00 17.82 -21.83
N PRO A 96 11.20 18.88 -21.02
CA PRO A 96 12.42 19.68 -21.09
C PRO A 96 13.66 18.85 -20.80
N ILE A 97 14.76 19.11 -21.51
CA ILE A 97 16.03 18.36 -21.40
C ILE A 97 16.54 18.31 -19.95
N GLU A 98 16.38 19.40 -19.20
CA GLU A 98 16.77 19.53 -17.79
C GLU A 98 16.06 18.53 -16.86
N THR A 99 14.88 18.05 -17.25
CA THR A 99 14.07 17.15 -16.42
C THR A 99 14.40 15.67 -16.62
N ILE A 100 15.19 15.33 -17.64
CA ILE A 100 15.50 13.95 -18.02
C ILE A 100 16.72 13.45 -17.21
N THR A 101 16.55 12.36 -16.47
CA THR A 101 17.61 11.78 -15.64
C THR A 101 18.59 10.91 -16.45
N PRO A 102 19.81 10.66 -15.94
CA PRO A 102 20.80 9.76 -16.56
C PRO A 102 20.24 8.38 -16.96
N GLU A 103 19.42 7.78 -16.09
CA GLU A 103 18.79 6.48 -16.35
C GLU A 103 17.81 6.52 -17.54
N MET A 104 17.09 7.64 -17.69
CA MET A 104 16.17 7.84 -18.82
C MET A 104 16.94 8.00 -20.14
N TRP A 105 18.09 8.67 -20.10
CA TRP A 105 18.99 8.77 -21.26
C TRP A 105 19.55 7.41 -21.66
N LYS A 106 19.94 6.57 -20.69
CA LYS A 106 20.36 5.19 -20.97
C LYS A 106 19.25 4.38 -21.66
N HIS A 107 18.01 4.49 -21.18
CA HIS A 107 16.86 3.84 -21.83
C HIS A 107 16.60 4.37 -23.25
N LEU A 108 16.85 5.65 -23.53
CA LEU A 108 16.74 6.22 -24.88
C LEU A 108 17.85 5.72 -25.82
N LEU A 109 19.06 5.49 -25.30
CA LEU A 109 20.18 4.92 -26.04
C LEU A 109 19.94 3.45 -26.45
N ASP A 110 19.33 2.68 -25.54
CA ASP A 110 18.96 1.27 -25.75
C ASP A 110 17.75 1.10 -26.69
N ALA A 111 16.98 2.16 -26.93
CA ALA A 111 15.79 2.08 -27.76
C ALA A 111 16.14 1.85 -29.25
N PRO A 112 15.55 0.85 -29.92
CA PRO A 112 15.99 0.40 -31.24
C PRO A 112 15.59 1.34 -32.39
N SER A 113 14.60 2.22 -32.21
CA SER A 113 14.08 3.06 -33.28
C SER A 113 13.67 4.47 -32.85
N ARG A 114 13.65 5.39 -33.82
CA ARG A 114 13.17 6.78 -33.65
C ARG A 114 11.76 6.83 -33.06
N SER A 115 10.86 5.99 -33.59
CA SER A 115 9.48 5.89 -33.12
C SER A 115 9.39 5.35 -31.69
N ALA A 116 10.25 4.41 -31.28
CA ALA A 116 10.30 3.91 -29.91
C ALA A 116 10.76 5.02 -28.94
N ARG A 117 11.77 5.81 -29.31
CA ARG A 117 12.21 6.98 -28.53
C ARG A 117 11.12 8.03 -28.40
N ALA A 118 10.46 8.40 -29.50
CA ALA A 118 9.36 9.37 -29.49
C ALA A 118 8.20 8.93 -28.58
N LYS A 119 7.84 7.63 -28.59
CA LYS A 119 6.83 7.05 -27.68
C LYS A 119 7.26 7.15 -26.22
N TYR A 120 8.52 6.88 -25.92
CA TYR A 120 9.07 6.99 -24.56
C TYR A 120 9.10 8.45 -24.07
N LEU A 121 9.56 9.40 -24.90
CA LEU A 121 9.53 10.84 -24.59
C LEU A 121 8.10 11.33 -24.33
N THR A 122 7.14 10.91 -25.17
CA THR A 122 5.70 11.19 -24.96
C THR A 122 5.20 10.65 -23.62
N PHE A 123 5.64 9.44 -23.25
CA PHE A 123 5.32 8.86 -21.94
C PHE A 123 5.92 9.69 -20.80
N LEU A 124 7.18 10.10 -20.88
CA LEU A 124 7.83 10.96 -19.89
C LEU A 124 7.11 12.30 -19.73
N PHE A 125 6.74 12.95 -20.84
CA PHE A 125 6.00 14.21 -20.80
C PHE A 125 4.65 14.06 -20.06
N LYS A 126 3.89 12.99 -20.36
CA LYS A 126 2.63 12.69 -19.66
C LYS A 126 2.84 12.49 -18.17
N VAL A 127 3.93 11.83 -17.77
CA VAL A 127 4.28 11.63 -16.35
C VAL A 127 4.58 12.97 -15.68
N LEU A 128 5.35 13.86 -16.33
CA LEU A 128 5.64 15.20 -15.81
C LEU A 128 4.37 16.05 -15.64
N LYS A 129 3.53 16.15 -16.68
CA LYS A 129 2.28 16.91 -16.62
C LYS A 129 1.33 16.41 -15.53
N LYS A 130 1.27 15.08 -15.33
CA LYS A 130 0.51 14.50 -14.23
C LYS A 130 1.06 14.89 -12.85
N LYS A 131 2.38 15.06 -12.74
CA LYS A 131 3.03 15.51 -11.50
C LYS A 131 2.77 16.99 -11.23
N GLU A 132 2.86 17.84 -12.25
CA GLU A 132 2.52 19.27 -12.17
C GLU A 132 1.07 19.47 -11.73
N SER A 133 0.12 18.81 -12.40
CA SER A 133 -1.31 18.90 -12.04
C SER A 133 -1.59 18.42 -10.61
N ARG A 134 -0.89 17.39 -10.13
CA ARG A 134 -1.01 16.94 -8.73
C ARG A 134 -0.48 17.99 -7.75
N LEU A 135 0.59 18.69 -8.10
CA LEU A 135 1.16 19.74 -7.27
C LEU A 135 0.24 20.96 -7.22
N GLU A 136 -0.29 21.39 -8.37
CA GLU A 136 -1.27 22.48 -8.48
C GLU A 136 -2.49 22.19 -7.61
N LYS A 137 -3.13 21.02 -7.77
CA LYS A 137 -4.27 20.62 -6.93
C LYS A 137 -3.94 20.60 -5.45
N LYS A 138 -2.71 20.20 -5.08
CA LYS A 138 -2.26 20.21 -3.68
C LYS A 138 -2.10 21.63 -3.14
N MET A 139 -1.58 22.55 -3.95
CA MET A 139 -1.44 23.97 -3.59
C MET A 139 -2.80 24.64 -3.49
N GLU A 140 -3.72 24.39 -4.43
CA GLU A 140 -5.11 24.85 -4.38
C GLU A 140 -5.82 24.35 -3.12
N MET A 141 -5.72 23.05 -2.80
CA MET A 141 -6.28 22.51 -1.56
C MET A 141 -5.64 23.13 -0.32
N ARG A 142 -4.35 23.47 -0.35
CA ARG A 142 -3.67 24.14 0.77
C ARG A 142 -4.19 25.56 0.93
N LYS A 143 -4.31 26.31 -0.15
CA LYS A 143 -4.85 27.67 -0.17
C LYS A 143 -6.31 27.70 0.29
N ALA A 144 -7.15 26.78 -0.21
CA ALA A 144 -8.54 26.64 0.22
C ALA A 144 -8.67 26.23 1.70
N ARG A 145 -7.69 25.49 2.25
CA ARG A 145 -7.62 25.24 3.69
C ARG A 145 -7.28 26.52 4.43
N GLU A 146 -6.24 27.26 4.01
CA GLU A 146 -5.82 28.53 4.61
C GLU A 146 -6.98 29.55 4.61
N GLU A 147 -7.65 29.75 3.47
CA GLU A 147 -8.84 30.64 3.33
C GLU A 147 -10.02 30.20 4.22
N ASN A 148 -10.22 28.89 4.44
CA ASN A 148 -11.22 28.40 5.40
C ASN A 148 -10.77 28.51 6.86
N THR A 149 -9.46 28.63 7.11
CA THR A 149 -8.87 28.77 8.46
C THR A 149 -8.92 30.23 8.94
N ASP A 150 -9.12 31.21 8.05
CA ASP A 150 -9.32 32.63 8.35
C ASP A 150 -10.67 32.97 9.01
N ARG A 151 -11.44 31.96 9.42
CA ARG A 151 -12.52 32.17 10.42
C ARG A 151 -11.85 32.47 11.76
N LYS A 152 -11.60 33.76 12.03
CA LYS A 152 -11.09 34.42 13.25
C LYS A 152 -10.44 33.49 14.30
N PRO A 153 -9.17 33.74 14.71
CA PRO A 153 -8.52 32.99 15.78
C PRO A 153 -9.45 32.78 16.99
N LEU A 154 -9.57 31.53 17.42
CA LEU A 154 -10.49 31.02 18.45
C LEU A 154 -10.41 31.78 19.81
N GLU A 155 -9.35 32.56 20.01
CA GLU A 155 -9.09 33.34 21.23
C GLU A 155 -9.98 34.60 21.39
N SER A 156 -10.73 35.02 20.36
CA SER A 156 -11.55 36.24 20.44
C SER A 156 -13.02 36.04 20.84
N LEU A 157 -13.48 34.80 21.08
CA LEU A 157 -14.89 34.52 21.42
C LEU A 157 -15.05 34.26 22.93
N PRO A 158 -16.11 34.80 23.58
CA PRO A 158 -16.46 34.46 24.96
C PRO A 158 -16.64 32.94 25.15
N ILE A 159 -16.30 32.43 26.34
CA ILE A 159 -16.35 30.99 26.69
C ILE A 159 -17.74 30.39 26.44
N GLU A 160 -18.81 31.14 26.70
CA GLU A 160 -20.21 30.72 26.50
C GLU A 160 -20.53 30.49 25.02
N GLU A 161 -20.05 31.37 24.14
CA GLU A 161 -20.26 31.27 22.70
C GLU A 161 -19.40 30.17 22.06
N HIS A 162 -18.24 29.86 22.67
CA HIS A 162 -17.42 28.71 22.32
C HIS A 162 -18.08 27.38 22.73
N ALA A 163 -18.69 27.33 23.91
CA ALA A 163 -19.35 26.13 24.43
C ALA A 163 -20.59 25.75 23.61
N LEU A 164 -21.36 26.74 23.14
CA LEU A 164 -22.57 26.57 22.33
C LEU A 164 -22.31 26.17 20.87
N ASN A 165 -21.11 26.44 20.36
CA ASN A 165 -20.79 26.21 18.96
C ASN A 165 -20.16 24.83 18.75
N TYR A 166 -20.98 23.85 18.37
CA TYR A 166 -20.52 22.49 18.07
C TYR A 166 -19.91 22.38 16.65
N GLY A 167 -18.77 21.71 16.49
CA GLY A 167 -18.18 21.54 15.14
C GLY A 167 -16.79 20.89 15.10
N LEU A 168 -16.33 20.56 13.88
CA LEU A 168 -15.08 19.80 13.63
C LEU A 168 -13.77 20.53 14.07
N GLN A 169 -13.86 21.83 14.30
CA GLN A 169 -12.80 22.71 14.83
C GLN A 169 -13.31 23.53 16.03
N ARG A 170 -14.40 23.08 16.68
CA ARG A 170 -15.05 23.77 17.79
C ARG A 170 -15.31 22.78 18.92
N ASN A 171 -16.21 23.11 19.85
CA ASN A 171 -16.59 22.19 20.91
C ASN A 171 -17.17 20.90 20.30
N ASN A 172 -16.68 19.75 20.75
CA ASN A 172 -17.04 18.45 20.24
C ASN A 172 -16.94 17.43 21.39
N ILE A 173 -17.92 16.52 21.47
CA ILE A 173 -17.95 15.41 22.44
C ILE A 173 -17.35 14.12 21.81
N PHE A 174 -17.27 14.04 20.47
CA PHE A 174 -16.78 12.86 19.73
C PHE A 174 -15.28 12.93 19.40
N LEU A 175 -14.51 11.95 19.89
CA LEU A 175 -13.11 11.75 19.48
C LEU A 175 -12.94 11.87 17.95
N ARG A 176 -12.01 12.72 17.53
CA ARG A 176 -11.72 12.93 16.11
C ARG A 176 -10.91 11.76 15.57
N PHE A 177 -11.52 10.99 14.68
CA PHE A 177 -10.80 10.00 13.88
C PHE A 177 -10.14 10.70 12.69
N THR A 178 -8.81 10.83 12.75
CA THR A 178 -8.01 11.25 11.60
C THR A 178 -7.51 10.02 10.84
N GLU A 179 -7.02 10.21 9.61
CA GLU A 179 -6.35 9.15 8.86
C GLU A 179 -5.17 8.56 9.64
N GLN A 180 -4.46 9.38 10.41
CA GLN A 180 -3.39 8.92 11.29
C GLN A 180 -3.95 8.00 12.38
N THR A 181 -5.02 8.39 13.07
CA THR A 181 -5.65 7.56 14.12
C THR A 181 -6.13 6.23 13.55
N ILE A 182 -6.77 6.25 12.38
CA ILE A 182 -7.21 5.04 11.66
C ILE A 182 -6.01 4.16 11.29
N ASN A 183 -4.92 4.77 10.82
CA ASN A 183 -3.71 4.03 10.48
C ASN A 183 -3.08 3.34 11.70
N HIS A 184 -3.01 4.02 12.84
CA HIS A 184 -2.54 3.44 14.10
C HIS A 184 -3.44 2.28 14.54
N PHE A 185 -4.75 2.43 14.41
CA PHE A 185 -5.70 1.36 14.72
C PHE A 185 -5.46 0.10 13.87
N TYR A 186 -5.31 0.25 12.54
CA TYR A 186 -5.01 -0.90 11.68
C TYR A 186 -3.64 -1.52 11.97
N ASN A 187 -2.62 -0.71 12.31
CA ASN A 187 -1.31 -1.25 12.69
C ASN A 187 -1.39 -2.02 14.00
N TYR A 188 -2.15 -1.52 14.98
CA TYR A 188 -2.40 -2.22 16.23
C TYR A 188 -3.10 -3.57 16.01
N GLN A 189 -4.09 -3.63 15.11
CA GLN A 189 -4.74 -4.88 14.72
C GLN A 189 -3.73 -5.90 14.16
N LEU A 190 -2.79 -5.46 13.33
CA LEU A 190 -1.73 -6.34 12.83
C LEU A 190 -0.76 -6.78 13.92
N ILE A 191 -0.36 -5.90 14.84
CA ILE A 191 0.52 -6.28 15.97
C ILE A 191 -0.15 -7.36 16.83
N LYS A 192 -1.46 -7.26 17.06
CA LYS A 192 -2.24 -8.30 17.73
C LYS A 192 -2.24 -9.62 16.93
N ALA A 193 -2.42 -9.54 15.62
CA ALA A 193 -2.34 -10.71 14.74
C ALA A 193 -0.94 -11.34 14.74
N MET A 194 0.14 -10.57 14.82
CA MET A 194 1.51 -11.13 14.92
C MET A 194 1.70 -11.98 16.18
N GLN A 195 1.04 -11.62 17.29
CA GLN A 195 1.13 -12.35 18.55
C GLN A 195 0.22 -13.58 18.59
N PHE A 196 -1.02 -13.46 18.11
CA PHE A 196 -2.07 -14.46 18.34
C PHE A 196 -2.75 -14.99 17.07
N GLY A 197 -2.47 -14.38 15.93
CA GLY A 197 -3.11 -14.69 14.65
C GLY A 197 -2.49 -15.91 13.96
N GLN A 198 -3.31 -16.52 13.10
CA GLN A 198 -2.87 -17.56 12.17
C GLN A 198 -1.84 -16.99 11.20
N LYS A 199 -0.84 -17.80 10.83
CA LYS A 199 0.27 -17.40 9.97
C LYS A 199 -0.08 -17.63 8.51
N LEU A 200 0.27 -16.66 7.67
CA LEU A 200 0.14 -16.74 6.23
C LEU A 200 1.48 -16.40 5.58
N VAL A 201 2.00 -17.30 4.77
CA VAL A 201 3.29 -17.12 4.10
C VAL A 201 3.08 -16.71 2.66
N ILE A 202 3.84 -15.71 2.22
CA ILE A 202 4.02 -15.40 0.81
C ILE A 202 5.47 -15.72 0.42
N ASP A 203 5.64 -16.73 -0.42
CA ASP A 203 6.93 -17.22 -0.90
C ASP A 203 7.47 -16.30 -2.00
N CYS A 204 8.44 -15.45 -1.68
CA CYS A 204 9.01 -14.45 -2.59
C CYS A 204 10.25 -14.95 -3.33
N GLY A 205 10.50 -16.26 -3.36
CA GLY A 205 11.68 -16.88 -3.98
C GLY A 205 11.64 -17.01 -5.50
N TYR A 206 10.85 -16.21 -6.21
CA TYR A 206 10.62 -16.31 -7.67
C TYR A 206 11.17 -15.12 -8.47
N ASP A 207 12.00 -14.27 -7.86
CA ASP A 207 12.52 -13.04 -8.49
C ASP A 207 13.18 -13.28 -9.85
N GLU A 208 14.00 -14.33 -9.95
CA GLU A 208 14.74 -14.71 -11.17
C GLU A 208 13.82 -15.27 -12.28
N ASN A 209 12.63 -15.77 -11.93
CA ASN A 209 11.66 -16.31 -12.88
C ASN A 209 10.77 -15.24 -13.51
N MET A 210 10.84 -13.99 -13.03
CA MET A 210 9.96 -12.90 -13.42
C MET A 210 10.72 -11.82 -14.19
N THR A 211 10.07 -11.25 -15.21
CA THR A 211 10.59 -10.03 -15.84
C THR A 211 10.53 -8.84 -14.88
N LYS A 212 11.29 -7.76 -15.13
CA LYS A 212 11.22 -6.52 -14.32
C LYS A 212 9.79 -5.99 -14.16
N ARG A 213 8.97 -6.12 -15.20
CA ARG A 213 7.56 -5.69 -15.18
C ARG A 213 6.70 -6.61 -14.31
N GLU A 214 6.97 -7.91 -14.30
CA GLU A 214 6.30 -8.86 -13.43
C GLU A 214 6.71 -8.66 -11.97
N ASN A 215 8.01 -8.49 -11.69
CA ASN A 215 8.52 -8.13 -10.35
C ASN A 215 7.87 -6.85 -9.81
N LEU A 216 7.71 -5.81 -10.63
CA LEU A 216 6.98 -4.59 -10.25
C LEU A 216 5.51 -4.88 -9.91
N ASN A 217 4.83 -5.73 -10.69
CA ASN A 217 3.44 -6.10 -10.43
C ASN A 217 3.31 -6.97 -9.16
N THR A 218 4.25 -7.87 -8.92
CA THR A 218 4.34 -8.71 -7.72
C THR A 218 4.51 -7.83 -6.49
N ALA A 219 5.49 -6.92 -6.49
CA ALA A 219 5.70 -5.96 -5.39
C ALA A 219 4.44 -5.14 -5.10
N LYS A 220 3.72 -4.70 -6.14
CA LYS A 220 2.44 -4.01 -5.98
C LYS A 220 1.37 -4.91 -5.34
N GLN A 221 1.27 -6.17 -5.76
CA GLN A 221 0.30 -7.11 -5.17
C GLN A 221 0.64 -7.47 -3.73
N LEU A 222 1.91 -7.56 -3.36
CA LEU A 222 2.35 -7.74 -1.97
C LEU A 222 1.91 -6.55 -1.10
N MET A 223 2.11 -5.31 -1.57
CA MET A 223 1.65 -4.11 -0.89
C MET A 223 0.12 -4.09 -0.73
N LEU A 224 -0.63 -4.45 -1.78
CA LEU A 224 -2.09 -4.56 -1.70
C LEU A 224 -2.52 -5.64 -0.70
N SER A 225 -1.85 -6.79 -0.70
CA SER A 225 -2.14 -7.88 0.26
C SER A 225 -1.98 -7.42 1.70
N PHE A 226 -0.93 -6.66 2.00
CA PHE A 226 -0.72 -6.05 3.31
C PHE A 226 -1.84 -5.04 3.66
N ALA A 227 -2.24 -4.20 2.70
CA ALA A 227 -3.29 -3.21 2.88
C ALA A 227 -4.67 -3.85 3.10
N ASP A 228 -5.00 -4.92 2.38
CA ASP A 228 -6.26 -5.64 2.52
C ASP A 228 -6.30 -6.38 3.88
N ASN A 229 -5.17 -6.99 4.28
CA ASN A 229 -5.05 -7.70 5.56
C ASN A 229 -5.26 -6.78 6.78
N ARG A 230 -4.62 -5.60 6.81
CA ARG A 230 -4.71 -4.70 7.98
C ARG A 230 -6.09 -4.10 8.22
N ILE A 231 -6.93 -4.05 7.19
CA ILE A 231 -8.30 -3.52 7.27
C ILE A 231 -9.27 -4.64 7.71
N HIS A 232 -8.89 -5.90 7.53
CA HIS A 232 -9.73 -7.03 7.86
C HIS A 232 -10.01 -7.14 9.37
N LYS A 233 -11.19 -7.66 9.72
CA LYS A 233 -11.63 -7.80 11.13
C LYS A 233 -10.74 -8.76 11.91
N ASP A 234 -10.31 -9.83 11.24
CA ASP A 234 -9.42 -10.85 11.78
C ASP A 234 -8.23 -11.06 10.81
N PRO A 235 -7.16 -10.25 10.93
CA PRO A 235 -6.00 -10.34 10.04
C PRO A 235 -5.19 -11.64 10.23
N PHE A 236 -4.41 -11.99 9.22
CA PHE A 236 -3.31 -12.94 9.36
C PHE A 236 -2.03 -12.25 9.86
N ASP A 237 -1.19 -13.03 10.53
CA ASP A 237 0.24 -12.76 10.66
C ASP A 237 0.92 -13.08 9.32
N ILE A 238 1.12 -12.06 8.46
CA ILE A 238 1.69 -12.25 7.12
C ILE A 238 3.22 -12.25 7.19
N HIS A 239 3.83 -13.25 6.55
CA HIS A 239 5.28 -13.41 6.41
C HIS A 239 5.70 -13.41 4.94
N PHE A 240 6.52 -12.44 4.54
CA PHE A 240 7.21 -12.46 3.25
C PHE A 240 8.56 -13.15 3.43
N LEU A 241 8.64 -14.39 2.94
CA LEU A 241 9.79 -15.27 3.12
C LEU A 241 10.51 -15.52 1.80
N ASN A 242 11.73 -16.07 1.87
CA ASN A 242 12.63 -16.20 0.71
C ASN A 242 12.88 -14.85 -0.01
N MET A 243 12.75 -13.72 0.70
CA MET A 243 12.92 -12.38 0.14
C MET A 243 14.40 -11.98 0.19
N LYS A 244 15.17 -12.40 -0.82
CA LYS A 244 16.58 -12.00 -0.98
C LYS A 244 16.69 -10.47 -1.12
N LYS A 245 17.55 -9.83 -0.32
CA LYS A 245 17.84 -8.39 -0.44
C LYS A 245 18.51 -8.06 -1.78
N ASN A 246 18.38 -6.81 -2.22
CA ASN A 246 18.98 -6.28 -3.45
C ASN A 246 18.47 -6.94 -4.75
N THR A 247 17.40 -7.73 -4.67
CA THR A 247 16.69 -8.24 -5.85
C THR A 247 15.75 -7.20 -6.46
N GLU A 248 15.32 -7.41 -7.71
CA GLU A 248 14.42 -6.47 -8.38
C GLU A 248 13.09 -6.37 -7.62
N LEU A 249 12.52 -7.51 -7.21
CA LEU A 249 11.31 -7.57 -6.39
C LEU A 249 11.47 -6.81 -5.07
N HIS A 250 12.55 -7.06 -4.34
CA HIS A 250 12.84 -6.41 -3.05
C HIS A 250 12.95 -4.89 -3.21
N ASN A 251 13.73 -4.43 -4.18
CA ASN A 251 13.92 -3.01 -4.45
C ASN A 251 12.60 -2.31 -4.83
N MET A 252 11.73 -2.99 -5.59
CA MET A 252 10.41 -2.46 -5.94
C MET A 252 9.46 -2.44 -4.73
N LEU A 253 9.52 -3.45 -3.85
CA LEU A 253 8.70 -3.49 -2.64
C LEU A 253 9.06 -2.36 -1.68
N VAL A 254 10.36 -2.10 -1.46
CA VAL A 254 10.83 -0.98 -0.63
C VAL A 254 10.41 0.37 -1.19
N LYS A 255 10.34 0.53 -2.52
CA LYS A 255 9.78 1.74 -3.14
C LYS A 255 8.29 1.92 -2.87
N TYR A 256 7.51 0.83 -2.80
CA TYR A 256 6.09 0.89 -2.48
C TYR A 256 5.83 1.08 -0.98
N ILE A 257 6.68 0.51 -0.13
CA ILE A 257 6.58 0.59 1.34
C ILE A 257 7.94 1.07 1.87
N PRO A 258 8.18 2.39 1.92
CA PRO A 258 9.47 2.92 2.41
C PRO A 258 9.74 2.57 3.88
N THR A 259 8.68 2.39 4.67
CA THR A 259 8.72 2.07 6.10
C THR A 259 8.91 0.58 6.39
N LEU A 260 9.17 -0.26 5.37
CA LEU A 260 9.14 -1.72 5.47
C LEU A 260 10.05 -2.28 6.57
N TYR A 261 11.20 -1.65 6.78
CA TYR A 261 12.22 -2.07 7.75
C TYR A 261 12.22 -1.22 9.03
N GLU A 262 11.25 -0.34 9.20
CA GLU A 262 11.08 0.37 10.46
C GLU A 262 10.64 -0.61 11.55
N ARG A 263 11.20 -0.48 12.75
CA ARG A 263 10.91 -1.37 13.89
C ARG A 263 9.43 -1.44 14.24
N GLU A 264 8.70 -0.36 14.02
CA GLU A 264 7.28 -0.22 14.35
C GLU A 264 6.35 -0.74 13.25
N PHE A 265 6.90 -1.11 12.08
CA PHE A 265 6.10 -1.55 10.95
C PHE A 265 5.67 -3.02 11.12
N PRO A 266 4.35 -3.31 11.14
CA PRO A 266 3.84 -4.62 11.55
C PRO A 266 3.82 -5.61 10.38
N LEU A 267 4.99 -5.96 9.84
CA LEU A 267 5.14 -6.94 8.77
C LEU A 267 6.46 -7.72 8.88
N ASN A 268 6.39 -9.04 8.73
CA ASN A 268 7.56 -9.91 8.79
C ASN A 268 8.14 -10.10 7.38
N VAL A 269 9.35 -9.57 7.13
CA VAL A 269 10.09 -9.78 5.87
C VAL A 269 11.44 -10.40 6.15
N GLN A 270 11.70 -11.59 5.63
CA GLN A 270 12.92 -12.35 5.91
C GLN A 270 13.46 -13.08 4.67
N GLU A 271 14.77 -13.29 4.65
CA GLU A 271 15.46 -14.09 3.62
C GLU A 271 15.32 -15.61 3.85
N LYS A 272 14.99 -16.02 5.08
CA LYS A 272 14.87 -17.42 5.49
C LYS A 272 13.72 -18.13 4.78
N SER A 273 13.83 -19.46 4.67
CA SER A 273 12.76 -20.30 4.15
C SER A 273 11.68 -20.53 5.20
N TYR A 274 10.44 -20.74 4.74
CA TYR A 274 9.36 -21.21 5.59
C TYR A 274 9.64 -22.59 6.19
N LEU A 275 10.49 -23.40 5.55
CA LEU A 275 10.92 -24.70 6.06
C LEU A 275 11.79 -24.59 7.32
N ASP A 276 12.50 -23.47 7.49
CA ASP A 276 13.38 -23.23 8.64
C ASP A 276 12.61 -22.65 9.83
N LEU A 277 11.49 -21.98 9.56
CA LEU A 277 10.73 -21.20 10.55
C LEU A 277 9.52 -21.96 11.09
N PHE A 278 8.94 -22.86 10.31
CA PHE A 278 7.65 -23.46 10.60
C PHE A 278 7.69 -24.99 10.49
N PRO A 279 6.87 -25.69 11.30
CA PRO A 279 6.78 -27.14 11.24
C PRO A 279 6.15 -27.58 9.91
N LYS A 280 6.85 -28.48 9.20
CA LYS A 280 6.55 -28.87 7.81
C LYS A 280 5.16 -29.47 7.63
N ASP A 281 4.70 -30.23 8.63
CA ASP A 281 3.38 -30.87 8.67
C ASP A 281 2.22 -29.87 8.62
N LYS A 282 2.41 -28.65 9.16
CA LYS A 282 1.41 -27.58 9.12
C LYS A 282 1.41 -26.78 7.82
N LEU A 283 2.44 -26.92 6.98
CA LEU A 283 2.58 -26.11 5.76
C LEU A 283 1.67 -26.64 4.65
N VAL A 284 0.81 -25.76 4.12
CA VAL A 284 -0.06 -26.07 2.98
C VAL A 284 0.21 -25.09 1.84
N TYR A 285 0.86 -25.58 0.77
CA TYR A 285 1.18 -24.78 -0.40
C TYR A 285 -0.01 -24.68 -1.36
N LEU A 286 -0.49 -23.45 -1.57
CA LEU A 286 -1.57 -23.15 -2.50
C LEU A 286 -1.02 -22.92 -3.91
N THR A 287 -1.42 -23.78 -4.85
CA THR A 287 -0.98 -23.68 -6.24
C THR A 287 -2.12 -24.06 -7.20
N PRO A 288 -2.37 -23.26 -8.26
CA PRO A 288 -3.49 -23.50 -9.18
C PRO A 288 -3.36 -24.80 -9.97
N HIS A 289 -2.15 -25.32 -10.15
CA HIS A 289 -1.88 -26.56 -10.88
C HIS A 289 -2.04 -27.82 -10.02
N CYS A 290 -2.45 -27.69 -8.74
CA CYS A 290 -2.73 -28.85 -7.91
C CYS A 290 -3.99 -29.60 -8.39
N HIS A 291 -4.04 -30.90 -8.14
CA HIS A 291 -5.24 -31.70 -8.42
C HIS A 291 -6.23 -31.69 -7.24
N LYS A 292 -5.74 -31.47 -6.02
CA LYS A 292 -6.55 -31.54 -4.79
C LYS A 292 -7.14 -30.17 -4.45
N ASP A 293 -8.46 -30.10 -4.37
CA ASP A 293 -9.17 -28.91 -3.92
C ASP A 293 -9.05 -28.72 -2.40
N MET A 294 -9.00 -27.47 -1.97
CA MET A 294 -9.23 -27.06 -0.59
C MET A 294 -10.73 -27.03 -0.34
N ILE A 295 -11.27 -28.05 0.34
CA ILE A 295 -12.70 -28.16 0.60
C ILE A 295 -13.06 -27.35 1.84
N GLU A 296 -12.28 -27.54 2.91
CA GLU A 296 -12.45 -26.87 4.20
C GLU A 296 -11.24 -25.98 4.51
N PHE A 297 -11.48 -24.93 5.29
CA PHE A 297 -10.43 -24.06 5.82
C PHE A 297 -9.92 -24.64 7.15
N ASP A 298 -8.61 -24.82 7.24
CA ASP A 298 -7.91 -25.32 8.43
C ASP A 298 -7.27 -24.13 9.16
N HIS A 299 -7.73 -23.89 10.39
CA HIS A 299 -7.24 -22.80 11.24
C HIS A 299 -5.87 -23.07 11.86
N GLU A 300 -5.41 -24.32 11.86
CA GLU A 300 -4.08 -24.70 12.36
C GLU A 300 -3.02 -24.76 11.27
N ALA A 301 -3.44 -24.87 10.01
CA ALA A 301 -2.55 -24.84 8.85
C ALA A 301 -1.86 -23.48 8.67
N ILE A 302 -0.67 -23.52 8.10
CA ILE A 302 0.07 -22.35 7.62
C ILE A 302 0.04 -22.40 6.11
N TYR A 303 -0.86 -21.59 5.53
CA TYR A 303 -0.99 -21.51 4.08
C TYR A 303 0.20 -20.76 3.46
N ILE A 304 0.67 -21.25 2.32
CA ILE A 304 1.73 -20.62 1.52
C ILE A 304 1.15 -20.22 0.17
N ILE A 305 1.31 -18.96 -0.19
CA ILE A 305 0.99 -18.42 -1.52
C ILE A 305 2.30 -18.11 -2.25
N GLY A 306 2.40 -18.52 -3.51
CA GLY A 306 3.53 -18.11 -4.36
C GLY A 306 3.49 -16.61 -4.65
N GLY A 307 4.54 -15.88 -4.25
CA GLY A 307 4.77 -14.47 -4.58
C GLY A 307 5.26 -14.30 -6.02
N ILE A 308 4.46 -14.78 -6.99
CA ILE A 308 4.79 -14.78 -8.41
C ILE A 308 3.64 -14.20 -9.24
N VAL A 309 3.98 -13.44 -10.27
CA VAL A 309 3.05 -12.97 -11.28
C VAL A 309 3.53 -13.48 -12.62
N ASP A 310 2.85 -14.49 -13.14
CA ASP A 310 3.21 -15.12 -14.40
C ASP A 310 2.13 -14.84 -15.45
N LYS A 311 2.37 -13.83 -16.29
CA LYS A 311 1.43 -13.46 -17.36
C LYS A 311 1.77 -14.11 -18.69
N ASN A 312 3.05 -14.39 -18.90
CA ASN A 312 3.59 -14.79 -20.19
C ASN A 312 4.08 -16.25 -20.19
N ASN A 313 4.58 -16.73 -19.05
CA ASN A 313 4.85 -18.14 -18.83
C ASN A 313 3.64 -18.73 -18.06
N ASN A 314 3.43 -20.03 -18.14
CA ASN A 314 2.40 -20.69 -17.32
C ASN A 314 2.92 -22.04 -16.83
N GLU A 315 4.25 -22.09 -16.68
CA GLU A 315 4.94 -23.26 -16.15
C GLU A 315 4.53 -23.47 -14.69
N PRO A 316 4.32 -24.74 -14.27
CA PRO A 316 3.87 -25.05 -12.92
C PRO A 316 5.02 -24.98 -11.90
N ILE A 317 5.74 -23.85 -11.84
CA ILE A 317 6.96 -23.65 -11.04
C ILE A 317 6.65 -23.81 -9.54
N SER A 318 5.55 -23.22 -9.07
CA SER A 318 5.13 -23.32 -7.66
C SER A 318 4.74 -24.75 -7.26
N LEU A 319 4.08 -25.49 -8.16
CA LEU A 319 3.75 -26.91 -7.94
C LEU A 319 5.02 -27.76 -7.92
N ALA A 320 5.96 -27.53 -8.84
CA ALA A 320 7.22 -28.26 -8.91
C ALA A 320 8.07 -28.03 -7.64
N LYS A 321 8.13 -26.79 -7.15
CA LYS A 321 8.80 -26.44 -5.89
C LYS A 321 8.17 -27.16 -4.70
N ALA A 322 6.85 -27.04 -4.52
CA ALA A 322 6.14 -27.67 -3.41
C ALA A 322 6.24 -29.21 -3.43
N LYS A 323 6.24 -29.84 -4.61
CA LYS A 323 6.50 -31.28 -4.77
C LYS A 323 7.91 -31.67 -4.34
N ARG A 324 8.92 -30.92 -4.77
CA ARG A 324 10.33 -31.18 -4.44
C ARG A 324 10.57 -31.09 -2.93
N GLU A 325 9.91 -30.14 -2.28
CA GLU A 325 9.99 -29.94 -0.84
C GLU A 325 9.08 -30.90 -0.06
N GLY A 326 8.23 -31.68 -0.74
CA GLY A 326 7.34 -32.66 -0.12
C GLY A 326 6.27 -32.03 0.77
N LEU A 327 5.69 -30.91 0.33
CA LEU A 327 4.66 -30.17 1.06
C LEU A 327 3.25 -30.66 0.71
N ASN A 328 2.32 -30.47 1.65
CA ASN A 328 0.91 -30.60 1.35
C ASN A 328 0.49 -29.50 0.36
N MET A 329 -0.09 -29.88 -0.78
CA MET A 329 -0.53 -28.93 -1.79
C MET A 329 -2.06 -28.96 -1.91
N ARG A 330 -2.65 -27.78 -2.13
CA ARG A 330 -4.07 -27.61 -2.46
C ARG A 330 -4.26 -26.54 -3.52
N LYS A 331 -5.41 -26.52 -4.19
CA LYS A 331 -5.90 -25.40 -5.00
C LYS A 331 -7.24 -24.91 -4.46
N PHE A 332 -7.60 -23.67 -4.77
CA PHE A 332 -8.96 -23.19 -4.49
C PHE A 332 -9.99 -23.93 -5.36
N PRO A 333 -11.18 -24.25 -4.83
CA PRO A 333 -12.24 -24.99 -5.53
C PRO A 333 -13.00 -24.09 -6.54
N LEU A 334 -12.29 -23.29 -7.33
CA LEU A 334 -12.90 -22.25 -8.16
C LEU A 334 -13.93 -22.80 -9.15
N ASP A 335 -13.63 -23.95 -9.75
CA ASP A 335 -14.52 -24.60 -10.74
C ASP A 335 -15.81 -25.15 -10.15
N ARG A 336 -15.89 -25.31 -8.82
CA ARG A 336 -17.11 -25.75 -8.13
C ARG A 336 -18.12 -24.63 -7.94
N TYR A 337 -17.63 -23.40 -7.76
CA TYR A 337 -18.45 -22.25 -7.38
C TYR A 337 -18.58 -21.18 -8.48
N LEU A 338 -17.64 -21.14 -9.43
CA LEU A 338 -17.59 -20.11 -10.47
C LEU A 338 -17.68 -20.71 -11.87
N GLN A 339 -18.56 -20.15 -12.69
CA GLN A 339 -18.61 -20.43 -14.12
C GLN A 339 -17.76 -19.41 -14.87
N TRP A 340 -16.70 -19.88 -15.51
CA TRP A 340 -15.73 -19.02 -16.19
C TRP A 340 -16.22 -18.57 -17.55
N GLY A 341 -16.00 -17.30 -17.88
CA GLY A 341 -16.23 -16.77 -19.22
C GLY A 341 -15.22 -17.32 -20.22
N SER A 342 -15.64 -17.46 -21.48
CA SER A 342 -14.79 -17.90 -22.59
C SER A 342 -13.50 -17.06 -22.66
N GLY A 343 -12.34 -17.72 -22.55
CA GLY A 343 -11.02 -17.07 -22.62
C GLY A 343 -10.52 -16.43 -21.32
N SER A 344 -11.21 -16.58 -20.19
CA SER A 344 -10.72 -16.07 -18.90
C SER A 344 -9.77 -17.03 -18.20
N GLY A 345 -8.56 -16.56 -17.87
CA GLY A 345 -7.59 -17.34 -17.11
C GLY A 345 -7.99 -17.53 -15.64
N LYS A 346 -7.86 -18.76 -15.16
CA LYS A 346 -8.21 -19.18 -13.78
C LYS A 346 -7.19 -18.76 -12.71
N SER A 347 -6.05 -18.19 -13.12
CA SER A 347 -5.02 -17.70 -12.20
C SER A 347 -5.49 -16.43 -11.47
N LEU A 348 -5.45 -16.47 -10.15
CA LEU A 348 -5.76 -15.35 -9.27
C LEU A 348 -4.48 -14.57 -8.91
N THR A 349 -4.63 -13.29 -8.59
CA THR A 349 -3.51 -12.47 -8.11
C THR A 349 -3.23 -12.76 -6.64
N ILE A 350 -2.01 -12.44 -6.18
CA ILE A 350 -1.58 -12.71 -4.79
C ILE A 350 -2.55 -12.06 -3.79
N ASN A 351 -2.90 -10.79 -4.01
CA ASN A 351 -3.83 -10.08 -3.15
C ASN A 351 -5.24 -10.68 -3.15
N GLN A 352 -5.72 -11.20 -4.29
CA GLN A 352 -7.01 -11.91 -4.36
C GLN A 352 -6.97 -13.19 -3.54
N CYS A 353 -5.87 -13.96 -3.61
CA CYS A 353 -5.70 -15.15 -2.79
C CYS A 353 -5.71 -14.80 -1.30
N VAL A 354 -5.04 -13.71 -0.89
CA VAL A 354 -5.04 -13.25 0.50
C VAL A 354 -6.43 -12.84 0.96
N SER A 355 -7.17 -12.04 0.17
CA SER A 355 -8.55 -11.65 0.49
C SER A 355 -9.49 -12.85 0.60
N ILE A 356 -9.38 -13.82 -0.32
CA ILE A 356 -10.16 -15.07 -0.25
C ILE A 356 -9.88 -15.82 1.05
N LEU A 357 -8.61 -15.97 1.43
CA LEU A 357 -8.26 -16.63 2.69
C LEU A 357 -8.76 -15.87 3.92
N LEU A 358 -8.78 -14.55 3.89
CA LEU A 358 -9.29 -13.72 4.98
C LEU A 358 -10.78 -13.94 5.20
N ASP A 359 -11.56 -13.91 4.13
CA ASP A 359 -12.99 -14.20 4.19
C ASP A 359 -13.23 -15.64 4.63
N MET A 360 -12.53 -16.62 4.03
CA MET A 360 -12.65 -18.03 4.42
C MET A 360 -12.33 -18.28 5.89
N LYS A 361 -11.34 -17.57 6.46
CA LYS A 361 -10.99 -17.65 7.88
C LYS A 361 -12.15 -17.20 8.78
N THR A 362 -12.97 -16.25 8.33
CA THR A 362 -14.06 -15.72 9.16
C THR A 362 -15.42 -16.36 8.91
N SER A 363 -15.75 -16.65 7.65
CA SER A 363 -17.07 -17.14 7.27
C SER A 363 -17.10 -18.64 6.96
N GLY A 364 -15.98 -19.22 6.54
CA GLY A 364 -15.92 -20.59 6.02
C GLY A 364 -16.71 -20.81 4.73
N ASP A 365 -17.29 -19.76 4.12
CA ASP A 365 -18.13 -19.86 2.94
C ASP A 365 -17.41 -19.40 1.66
N TRP A 366 -17.23 -20.34 0.74
CA TRP A 366 -16.64 -20.08 -0.57
C TRP A 366 -17.46 -19.10 -1.42
N ASN A 367 -18.78 -19.04 -1.27
CA ASN A 367 -19.59 -18.08 -2.03
C ASN A 367 -19.33 -16.64 -1.60
N GLU A 368 -19.02 -16.43 -0.31
CA GLU A 368 -18.60 -15.13 0.19
C GLU A 368 -17.17 -14.81 -0.25
N ALA A 369 -16.22 -15.70 0.03
CA ALA A 369 -14.81 -15.45 -0.25
C ALA A 369 -14.52 -15.25 -1.74
N LEU A 370 -15.21 -15.97 -2.62
CA LEU A 370 -15.00 -15.86 -4.07
C LEU A 370 -15.60 -14.59 -4.70
N LYS A 371 -16.27 -13.72 -3.93
CA LYS A 371 -16.67 -12.37 -4.39
C LYS A 371 -15.46 -11.50 -4.74
N HIS A 372 -14.29 -11.81 -4.20
CA HIS A 372 -13.03 -11.15 -4.54
C HIS A 372 -12.52 -11.48 -5.96
N VAL A 373 -13.09 -12.50 -6.62
CA VAL A 373 -12.78 -12.80 -8.02
C VAL A 373 -13.47 -11.78 -8.94
N PRO A 374 -12.74 -11.13 -9.87
CA PRO A 374 -13.33 -10.09 -10.71
C PRO A 374 -14.46 -10.63 -11.58
N ARG A 375 -15.64 -9.99 -11.52
CA ARG A 375 -16.84 -10.38 -12.30
C ARG A 375 -16.59 -10.55 -13.79
N ARG A 376 -15.70 -9.75 -14.39
CA ARG A 376 -15.30 -9.89 -15.80
C ARG A 376 -14.74 -11.27 -16.18
N LYS A 377 -14.34 -12.09 -15.20
CA LYS A 377 -13.85 -13.45 -15.42
C LYS A 377 -14.95 -14.52 -15.37
N ILE A 378 -16.12 -14.15 -14.85
CA ILE A 378 -17.22 -15.06 -14.53
C ILE A 378 -18.37 -14.77 -15.50
N VAL A 379 -19.13 -15.80 -15.87
CA VAL A 379 -20.40 -15.65 -16.59
C VAL A 379 -21.49 -15.29 -15.58
N ASP A 380 -22.05 -14.09 -15.69
CA ASP A 380 -23.20 -13.69 -14.88
C ASP A 380 -24.46 -14.44 -15.38
N ASN A 381 -24.81 -15.56 -14.73
CA ASN A 381 -26.05 -16.29 -15.05
C ASN A 381 -27.33 -15.46 -14.83
N ASN A 382 -27.26 -14.40 -14.04
CA ASN A 382 -28.38 -13.48 -13.81
C ASN A 382 -28.67 -12.53 -15.00
N ASN A 383 -27.80 -12.48 -16.03
CA ASN A 383 -28.03 -11.62 -17.20
C ASN A 383 -28.88 -12.26 -18.31
N ASN A 384 -29.24 -13.54 -18.21
CA ASN A 384 -30.10 -14.18 -19.22
C ASN A 384 -31.52 -13.59 -19.27
N ASN A 385 -32.02 -12.95 -18.21
CA ASN A 385 -33.30 -12.23 -18.25
C ASN A 385 -33.21 -10.82 -18.86
N ASN A 386 -32.02 -10.20 -18.90
CA ASN A 386 -31.86 -8.84 -19.46
C ASN A 386 -31.56 -8.82 -20.97
N ILE A 387 -31.16 -9.95 -21.55
CA ILE A 387 -30.92 -10.08 -23.00
C ILE A 387 -32.26 -10.01 -23.77
N TYR A 388 -33.35 -10.59 -23.22
CA TYR A 388 -34.69 -10.48 -23.81
C TYR A 388 -35.27 -9.07 -23.74
N LEU A 389 -34.94 -8.27 -22.72
CA LEU A 389 -35.40 -6.89 -22.57
C LEU A 389 -34.62 -5.87 -23.42
N ARG A 390 -33.40 -6.20 -23.87
CA ARG A 390 -32.62 -5.33 -24.77
C ARG A 390 -32.98 -5.51 -26.25
N ARG A 391 -33.45 -6.70 -26.67
CA ARG A 391 -33.89 -6.94 -28.06
C ARG A 391 -35.19 -6.20 -28.42
N ASN A 392 -36.11 -6.02 -27.48
CA ASN A 392 -37.39 -5.34 -27.73
C ASN A 392 -37.31 -3.80 -27.72
N ARG A 393 -36.13 -3.20 -27.53
CA ARG A 393 -35.97 -1.73 -27.54
C ARG A 393 -35.59 -1.14 -28.90
N PHE A 394 -35.29 -1.99 -29.89
CA PHE A 394 -34.95 -1.58 -31.26
C PHE A 394 -36.02 -1.95 -32.30
N THR A 395 -37.17 -2.45 -31.85
CA THR A 395 -38.34 -2.71 -32.69
C THR A 395 -39.53 -1.95 -32.13
N ARG A 396 -39.53 -0.63 -32.35
CA ARG A 396 -40.74 0.20 -32.38
C ARG A 396 -40.46 1.47 -33.15
#